data_AF-A0A2D9X081-F1
#
_entry.id   AF-A0A2D9X081-F1
#
_cell.length_a   1.000
_cell.length_b   1.000
_cell.length_c   1.000
_cell.angle_alpha   90.00
_cell.angle_beta   90.00
_cell.angle_gamma   90.00
#
_symmetry.space_group_name_H-M   'P 1'
#
loop_
_entity.id
_entity.type
_entity.pdbx_description
1 polymer ?
#
loop_
_entity_poly.entity_id
_entity_poly.type
_entity_poly.pdbx_seq_one_letter_code
_entity_poly.pdbx_strand_id
1 'polypeptide(L)'
;MYTYNIHYNSSNGIGLSPRFKTIRGARERYLNSLTWSSLVKYNDIKEIVVFKGRKIHGYYDKDFKLDKSKPVFVHNIFYDLD
;
A
#
# COMPACT_ATOMS: atom_id res chain seq x y z
N MET A 1 8.66 5.82 10.12
CA MET A 1 8.68 4.45 9.54
C MET A 1 7.53 4.33 8.56
N TYR A 2 7.69 3.52 7.53
CA TYR A 2 6.70 3.25 6.49
C TYR A 2 6.17 1.82 6.60
N THR A 3 4.88 1.66 6.36
CA THR A 3 4.22 0.35 6.20
C THR A 3 3.30 0.43 4.99
N TYR A 4 2.90 -0.71 4.45
CA TYR A 4 1.92 -0.77 3.37
C TYR A 4 0.91 -1.87 3.63
N ASN A 5 -0.31 -1.62 3.16
CA ASN A 5 -1.41 -2.56 3.14
C ASN A 5 -1.82 -2.80 1.70
N ILE A 6 -1.95 -4.07 1.32
CA ILE A 6 -2.46 -4.44 0.00
C ILE A 6 -3.96 -4.72 0.12
N HIS A 7 -4.76 -4.04 -0.69
CA HIS A 7 -6.19 -4.30 -0.83
C HIS A 7 -6.44 -5.03 -2.15
N TYR A 8 -7.21 -6.11 -2.08
CA TYR A 8 -7.56 -6.94 -3.23
C TYR A 8 -8.98 -6.63 -3.72
N ASN A 9 -9.30 -6.92 -4.98
CA ASN A 9 -10.68 -6.79 -5.48
C ASN A 9 -11.54 -7.96 -4.99
N SER A 10 -10.99 -9.18 -4.97
CA SER A 10 -11.74 -10.39 -4.62
C SER A 10 -11.92 -10.62 -3.12
N SER A 11 -11.13 -9.96 -2.26
CA SER A 11 -11.19 -10.17 -0.82
C SER A 11 -10.98 -8.88 -0.02
N ASN A 12 -11.64 -8.81 1.13
CA ASN A 12 -11.34 -7.81 2.17
C ASN A 12 -10.03 -8.13 2.94
N GLY A 13 -9.21 -9.05 2.42
CA GLY A 13 -7.95 -9.42 3.03
C GLY A 13 -6.96 -8.26 3.01
N ILE A 14 -6.41 -7.93 4.17
CA ILE A 14 -5.38 -6.90 4.31
C ILE A 14 -4.03 -7.59 4.46
N GLY A 15 -3.17 -7.46 3.44
CA GLY A 15 -1.77 -7.89 3.54
C GLY A 15 -0.96 -6.84 4.30
N LEU A 16 -0.65 -7.07 5.58
CA LEU A 16 0.14 -6.16 6.41
C LEU A 16 1.65 -6.33 6.14
N SER A 17 2.37 -5.22 5.93
CA SER A 17 3.82 -5.24 5.78
C SER A 17 4.58 -5.06 7.10
N PRO A 18 5.84 -5.51 7.18
CA PRO A 18 6.80 -5.03 8.17
C PRO A 18 6.97 -3.51 8.12
N ARG A 19 7.62 -2.94 9.14
CA ARG A 19 7.96 -1.51 9.19
C ARG A 19 9.30 -1.26 8.50
N PHE A 20 9.34 -0.27 7.61
CA PHE A 20 10.54 0.15 6.87
C PHE A 20 10.98 1.56 7.30
N LYS A 21 12.28 1.86 7.20
CA LYS A 21 12.78 3.22 7.45
C LYS A 21 12.42 4.18 6.31
N THR A 22 12.40 3.68 5.08
CA THR A 22 12.16 4.47 3.85
C THR A 22 11.03 3.86 3.03
N ILE A 23 10.35 4.69 2.23
CA ILE A 23 9.38 4.21 1.23
C ILE A 23 10.04 3.30 0.18
N ARG A 24 11.30 3.59 -0.17
CA ARG A 24 12.07 2.76 -1.11
C ARG A 24 12.19 1.31 -0.62
N GLY A 25 12.50 1.11 0.67
CA GLY A 25 12.57 -0.23 1.25
C GLY A 25 11.22 -0.95 1.28
N ALA A 26 10.12 -0.22 1.50
CA ALA A 26 8.77 -0.78 1.41
C ALA A 26 8.45 -1.25 -0.02
N ARG A 27 8.77 -0.42 -1.03
CA ARG A 27 8.61 -0.76 -2.45
C ARG A 27 9.44 -1.97 -2.85
N GLU A 28 10.72 -1.99 -2.50
CA GLU A 28 11.62 -3.11 -2.80
C GLU A 28 11.11 -4.42 -2.19
N ARG A 29 10.65 -4.40 -0.92
CA ARG A 29 10.08 -5.58 -0.30
C ARG A 29 8.83 -6.07 -1.03
N TYR A 30 7.93 -5.15 -1.39
CA TYR A 30 6.72 -5.48 -2.14
C TYR A 30 7.06 -6.15 -3.48
N LEU A 31 7.91 -5.51 -4.28
CA LEU A 31 8.29 -6.04 -5.60
C LEU A 31 9.00 -7.39 -5.50
N ASN A 32 9.88 -7.57 -4.50
CA ASN A 32 10.57 -8.84 -4.25
C ASN A 32 9.63 -9.93 -3.72
N SER A 33 8.44 -9.58 -3.22
CA SER A 33 7.44 -10.56 -2.76
C SER A 33 6.57 -11.11 -3.90
N LEU A 34 6.64 -10.52 -5.11
CA LEU A 34 5.88 -10.95 -6.28
C LEU A 34 6.51 -12.21 -6.91
N THR A 35 6.23 -13.38 -6.34
CA THR A 35 6.59 -14.68 -6.92
C THR A 35 5.55 -15.16 -7.96
N TRP A 36 5.80 -16.28 -8.65
CA TRP A 36 4.86 -16.84 -9.64
C TRP A 36 3.46 -17.13 -9.07
N SER A 37 3.37 -17.66 -7.84
CA SER A 37 2.09 -17.85 -7.13
C SER A 37 1.42 -16.53 -6.71
N SER A 38 2.19 -15.44 -6.73
CA SER A 38 1.73 -14.09 -6.44
C SER A 38 1.22 -13.36 -7.67
N LEU A 39 1.47 -13.84 -8.90
CA LEU A 39 1.00 -13.19 -10.13
C LEU A 39 -0.52 -13.18 -10.25
N VAL A 40 -1.19 -14.25 -9.82
CA VAL A 40 -2.66 -14.30 -9.73
C VAL A 40 -3.17 -13.25 -8.75
N LYS A 41 -2.53 -13.13 -7.58
CA LYS A 41 -2.88 -12.13 -6.56
C LYS A 41 -2.53 -10.72 -7.01
N TYR A 42 -1.46 -10.53 -7.78
CA TYR A 42 -0.99 -9.25 -8.27
C TYR A 42 -2.01 -8.60 -9.21
N ASN A 43 -2.63 -9.38 -10.09
CA ASN A 43 -3.70 -8.88 -10.95
C ASN A 43 -4.99 -8.57 -10.18
N ASP A 44 -5.16 -9.16 -9.01
CA ASP A 44 -6.28 -8.90 -8.11
C ASP A 44 -6.01 -7.72 -7.16
N ILE A 45 -4.81 -7.13 -7.16
CA ILE A 45 -4.52 -5.94 -6.34
C ILE A 45 -5.33 -4.76 -6.86
N LYS A 46 -6.19 -4.23 -6.00
CA LYS A 46 -6.97 -3.02 -6.24
C LYS A 46 -6.13 -1.78 -5.98
N GLU A 47 -5.49 -1.75 -4.82
CA GLU A 47 -4.65 -0.62 -4.38
C GLU A 47 -3.69 -1.06 -3.28
N ILE A 48 -2.62 -0.28 -3.13
CA ILE A 48 -1.67 -0.40 -2.05
C ILE A 48 -1.71 0.90 -1.26
N VAL A 49 -2.10 0.83 0.00
CA VAL A 49 -2.13 2.00 0.90
C VAL A 49 -0.83 2.04 1.67
N VAL A 50 -0.03 3.08 1.48
CA VAL A 50 1.23 3.29 2.21
C VAL A 50 0.98 4.25 3.36
N PHE A 51 1.49 3.91 4.52
CA PHE A 51 1.42 4.70 5.74
C PHE A 51 2.81 5.19 6.12
N LYS A 52 2.88 6.37 6.76
CA LYS A 52 4.05 6.90 7.45
C LYS A 52 3.68 7.08 8.93
N GLY A 53 4.12 6.14 9.77
CA GLY A 53 3.64 6.06 11.15
C GLY A 53 2.18 5.65 11.17
N ARG A 54 1.32 6.50 11.74
CA ARG A 54 -0.15 6.30 11.77
C ARG A 54 -0.89 6.98 10.62
N LYS A 55 -0.23 7.88 9.89
CA LYS A 55 -0.85 8.67 8.81
C LYS A 55 -0.74 7.94 7.47
N ILE A 56 -1.74 8.06 6.63
CA ILE A 56 -1.66 7.66 5.22
C ILE A 56 -0.64 8.57 4.55
N HIS A 57 0.34 7.96 3.90
CA HIS A 57 1.34 8.65 3.10
C HIS A 57 0.89 8.78 1.65
N GLY A 58 0.24 7.75 1.10
CA GLY A 58 -0.22 7.74 -0.28
C GLY A 58 -0.93 6.45 -0.66
N TYR A 59 -1.69 6.54 -1.73
CA TYR A 59 -2.30 5.39 -2.40
C TYR A 59 -1.48 5.07 -3.63
N TYR A 60 -1.27 3.78 -3.88
CA TYR A 60 -0.44 3.30 -4.97
C TYR A 60 -1.17 2.21 -5.74
N ASP A 61 -0.84 2.08 -7.02
CA ASP A 61 -1.31 0.99 -7.86
C ASP A 61 -0.55 -0.32 -7.57
N LYS A 62 -0.90 -1.38 -8.29
CA LYS A 62 -0.21 -2.68 -8.22
C LYS A 62 1.27 -2.63 -8.62
N ASP A 63 1.72 -1.62 -9.37
CA ASP A 63 3.14 -1.40 -9.70
C ASP A 63 3.88 -0.59 -8.62
N PHE A 64 3.20 -0.27 -7.52
CA PHE A 64 3.70 0.64 -6.50
C PHE A 64 3.99 2.04 -7.06
N LYS A 65 3.19 2.50 -8.04
CA LYS A 65 3.19 3.89 -8.54
C LYS A 65 2.14 4.70 -7.81
N LEU A 66 2.49 5.93 -7.44
CA LEU A 66 1.62 6.81 -6.67
C LEU A 66 0.38 7.22 -7.49
N ASP A 67 -0.79 6.93 -6.96
CA ASP A 67 -2.07 7.43 -7.47
C ASP A 67 -2.35 8.81 -6.88
N LYS A 68 -2.20 9.84 -7.72
CA LYS A 68 -2.41 11.24 -7.34
C LYS A 68 -3.88 11.66 -7.37
N SER A 69 -4.78 10.82 -7.87
CA SER A 69 -6.21 11.15 -7.95
C SER A 69 -6.89 11.13 -6.57
N LYS A 70 -6.28 10.46 -5.58
CA LYS A 70 -6.82 10.33 -4.23
C LYS A 70 -6.21 11.38 -3.27
N PRO A 71 -7.01 12.29 -2.70
CA PRO A 71 -6.51 13.34 -1.82
C PRO A 71 -6.17 12.78 -0.42
N VAL A 72 -4.90 12.42 -0.21
CA VAL A 72 -4.39 11.83 1.04
C VAL A 72 -4.72 12.65 2.28
N PHE A 73 -4.61 13.98 2.19
CA PHE A 73 -4.92 14.90 3.28
C PHE A 73 -6.36 14.75 3.77
N VAL A 74 -7.31 14.76 2.83
CA VAL A 74 -8.74 14.63 3.12
C VAL A 74 -9.04 13.29 3.80
N HIS A 75 -8.40 12.20 3.35
CA HIS A 75 -8.56 10.90 3.97
C HIS A 75 -7.97 10.84 5.39
N ASN A 76 -6.81 11.44 5.65
CA ASN A 76 -6.26 11.50 7.00
C ASN A 76 -7.19 12.24 7.97
N ILE A 77 -7.85 13.31 7.53
CA ILE A 77 -8.87 14.00 8.32
C ILE A 77 -10.08 13.10 8.58
N PHE A 78 -10.66 12.50 7.53
CA PHE A 78 -11.85 11.67 7.67
C PHE A 78 -11.64 10.45 8.57
N TYR A 79 -10.41 9.94 8.64
CA TYR A 79 -10.06 8.81 9.49
C TYR A 79 -9.47 9.21 10.85
N ASP A 80 -9.51 10.51 11.21
CA ASP A 80 -8.96 11.04 12.48
C ASP A 80 -7.49 10.63 12.71
N LEU A 81 -6.71 10.64 11.63
CA LEU A 81 -5.29 10.28 11.63
C LEU A 81 -4.38 11.50 11.75
N ASP A 82 -4.93 12.73 11.71
CA ASP A 82 -4.16 13.97 11.71
C ASP A 82 -3.91 14.53 13.12
#